data_AF-A0A357V608-F1
#
_entry.id   AF-A0A357V608-F1
#
_cell.length_a   1.000
_cell.length_b   1.000
_cell.length_c   1.000
_cell.angle_alpha   90.00
_cell.angle_beta   90.00
_cell.angle_gamma   90.00
#
_symmetry.space_group_name_H-M   'P 1'
#
loop_
_entity.id
_entity.type
_entity.pdbx_description
1 polymer ?
#
loop_
_entity_poly.entity_id
_entity_poly.type
_entity_poly.pdbx_seq_one_letter_code
_entity_poly.pdbx_strand_id
1 'polypeptide(L)'
;MTRSYKAIAAVVLAAAHLVPVSEARAADMDDAIYWHVQAEQLEYRAGDGDDVVAWDANAWIGNDDHRLAFKSEGENPVGKRLEKAELQFLYRRPVSTFFDVNAGI
;
A
#
# COMPACT_ATOMS: atom_id res chain seq x y z
N MET A 1 -20.66 29.68 -0.39
CA MET A 1 -19.28 29.24 -0.11
C MET A 1 -19.23 27.72 -0.14
N THR A 2 -18.98 27.12 -1.30
CA THR A 2 -18.87 25.66 -1.46
C THR A 2 -17.40 25.26 -1.30
N ARG A 3 -16.98 24.90 -0.08
CA ARG A 3 -15.63 24.38 0.17
C ARG A 3 -15.54 22.95 -0.35
N SER A 4 -14.58 22.71 -1.23
CA SER A 4 -14.34 21.45 -1.93
C SER A 4 -13.75 20.41 -0.96
N TYR A 5 -14.50 19.35 -0.64
CA TYR A 5 -14.11 18.24 0.24
C TYR A 5 -13.26 17.17 -0.47
N LYS A 6 -12.35 17.58 -1.36
CA LYS A 6 -11.61 16.63 -2.21
C LYS A 6 -10.11 16.75 -1.99
N ALA A 7 -9.61 15.84 -1.16
CA ALA A 7 -8.23 15.39 -0.97
C ALA A 7 -8.16 15.10 0.54
N ILE A 8 -8.20 13.87 1.01
CA ILE A 8 -7.09 12.91 0.94
C ILE A 8 -7.71 11.56 1.36
N ALA A 9 -7.98 10.69 0.38
CA ALA A 9 -8.34 9.29 0.60
C ALA A 9 -8.13 8.47 -0.70
N ALA A 10 -7.12 8.83 -1.49
CA ALA A 10 -6.97 8.32 -2.87
C ALA A 10 -5.75 7.41 -3.09
N VAL A 11 -5.01 7.03 -2.04
CA VAL A 11 -3.75 6.28 -2.24
C VAL A 11 -3.94 4.76 -2.23
N VAL A 12 -4.98 4.23 -1.59
CA VAL A 12 -5.16 2.75 -1.50
C VAL A 12 -5.91 2.18 -2.72
N LEU A 13 -6.75 2.96 -3.41
CA LEU A 13 -7.66 2.44 -4.44
C LEU A 13 -7.02 2.26 -5.84
N ALA A 14 -5.85 2.83 -6.13
CA ALA A 14 -5.30 2.82 -7.49
C ALA A 14 -4.54 1.53 -7.86
N ALA A 15 -4.10 0.72 -6.90
CA ALA A 15 -3.28 -0.46 -7.18
C ALA A 15 -4.09 -1.67 -7.71
N ALA A 16 -5.40 -1.72 -7.42
CA ALA A 16 -6.25 -2.87 -7.78
C ALA A 16 -6.65 -2.92 -9.27
N HIS A 17 -6.37 -1.90 -10.07
CA HIS A 17 -6.88 -1.78 -11.44
C HIS A 17 -5.91 -2.24 -12.54
N LEU A 18 -4.70 -2.68 -12.20
CA LEU A 18 -3.64 -2.99 -13.17
C LEU A 18 -3.27 -4.48 -13.25
N VAL A 19 -3.89 -5.35 -12.46
CA VAL A 19 -3.62 -6.79 -12.53
C VAL A 19 -4.60 -7.44 -13.52
N PRO A 20 -4.15 -7.95 -14.67
CA PRO A 20 -5.01 -8.76 -15.52
C PRO A 20 -5.47 -9.98 -14.71
N VAL A 21 -6.77 -10.08 -14.43
CA VAL A 21 -7.37 -11.30 -13.90
C VAL A 21 -7.36 -12.32 -15.04
N SER A 22 -6.27 -13.08 -15.18
CA SER A 22 -6.25 -14.23 -16.09
C SER A 22 -6.88 -15.43 -15.38
N GLU A 23 -7.70 -16.21 -16.08
CA GLU A 23 -8.21 -17.48 -15.56
C GLU A 23 -7.03 -18.40 -15.21
N ALA A 24 -6.86 -18.73 -13.92
CA ALA A 24 -5.80 -19.63 -13.47
C ALA A 24 -6.04 -21.04 -14.04
N ARG A 25 -5.18 -21.47 -14.97
CA ARG A 25 -5.12 -22.86 -15.43
C ARG A 25 -4.07 -23.58 -14.59
N ALA A 26 -4.32 -24.84 -14.21
CA ALA A 26 -3.42 -25.63 -13.35
C ALA A 26 -1.98 -25.75 -13.90
N ALA A 27 -1.78 -25.58 -15.22
CA ALA A 27 -0.47 -25.60 -15.86
C ALA A 27 0.36 -24.31 -15.66
N ASP A 28 -0.29 -23.20 -15.27
CA ASP A 28 0.34 -21.87 -15.14
C ASP A 28 0.65 -21.50 -13.67
N MET A 29 0.39 -22.42 -12.72
CA MET A 29 0.45 -22.13 -11.27
C MET A 29 1.87 -22.01 -10.71
N ASP A 30 2.87 -22.60 -11.36
CA ASP A 30 4.28 -22.57 -10.92
C ASP A 30 4.87 -21.15 -10.99
N ASP A 31 4.32 -20.29 -11.87
CA ASP A 31 4.80 -18.91 -12.07
C ASP A 31 3.66 -17.88 -11.96
N ALA A 32 2.60 -18.23 -11.24
CA ALA A 32 1.43 -17.37 -11.10
C ALA A 32 1.76 -16.09 -10.32
N ILE A 33 1.19 -14.98 -10.78
CA ILE A 33 1.28 -13.69 -10.08
C ILE A 33 0.18 -13.61 -9.03
N TYR A 34 0.61 -13.42 -7.78
CA TYR A 34 -0.26 -13.13 -6.65
C TYR A 34 -0.13 -11.67 -6.22
N TRP A 35 -1.15 -11.17 -5.54
CA TRP A 35 -1.13 -9.84 -4.95
C TRP A 35 -1.83 -9.86 -3.60
N HIS A 36 -1.45 -8.91 -2.75
CA HIS A 36 -2.01 -8.72 -1.42
C HIS A 36 -2.10 -7.23 -1.13
N VAL A 37 -3.17 -6.82 -0.46
CA VAL A 37 -3.36 -5.46 0.02
C VAL A 37 -3.93 -5.54 1.42
N GLN A 38 -3.40 -4.72 2.33
CA GLN A 38 -3.83 -4.64 3.71
C GLN A 38 -3.75 -3.20 4.19
N ALA A 39 -4.74 -2.79 4.99
CA ALA A 39 -4.71 -1.56 5.74
C ALA A 39 -4.91 -1.90 7.21
N GLU A 40 -3.95 -1.55 8.06
CA GLU A 40 -4.00 -1.79 9.51
C GLU A 40 -4.68 -0.63 10.23
N GLN A 41 -4.51 0.59 9.72
CA GLN A 41 -5.14 1.79 10.27
C GLN A 41 -5.71 2.67 9.16
N LEU A 42 -6.93 3.15 9.40
CA LEU A 42 -7.52 4.28 8.69
C LEU A 42 -8.49 4.97 9.64
N GLU A 43 -8.03 6.02 10.30
CA GLU A 43 -8.74 6.65 11.42
C GLU A 43 -8.91 8.15 11.21
N TYR A 44 -10.09 8.66 11.55
CA TYR A 44 -10.39 10.09 11.65
C TYR A 44 -10.63 10.44 13.12
N ARG A 45 -9.83 11.34 13.66
CA ARG A 45 -9.95 11.84 15.03
C ARG A 45 -10.47 13.27 14.99
N ALA A 46 -11.71 13.46 15.45
CA ALA A 46 -12.29 14.79 15.67
C ALA A 46 -11.94 15.28 17.08
N GLY A 47 -11.51 16.54 17.23
CA GLY A 47 -11.16 17.09 18.54
C GLY A 47 -11.37 18.60 18.62
N ASP A 48 -11.28 19.16 19.84
CA ASP A 48 -11.43 20.61 20.09
C ASP A 48 -10.31 21.46 19.46
N GLY A 49 -9.26 20.81 18.93
CA GLY A 49 -8.15 21.42 18.21
C GLY A 49 -8.22 21.17 16.69
N ASP A 50 -7.20 20.48 16.15
CA ASP A 50 -7.22 20.06 14.76
C ASP A 50 -7.79 18.66 14.63
N ASP A 51 -8.65 18.45 13.64
CA ASP A 51 -9.03 17.11 13.23
C ASP A 51 -7.81 16.42 12.60
N VAL A 52 -7.64 15.12 12.83
CA VAL A 52 -6.47 14.36 12.37
C VAL A 52 -6.90 13.12 11.60
N VAL A 53 -6.21 12.84 10.50
CA VAL A 53 -6.30 11.58 9.76
C VAL A 53 -5.02 10.79 9.96
N ALA A 54 -5.13 9.53 10.33
CA ALA A 54 -4.01 8.60 10.43
C ALA A 54 -4.27 7.36 9.57
N TRP A 55 -3.21 6.83 8.95
CA TRP A 55 -3.28 5.63 8.14
C TRP A 55 -2.01 4.78 8.22
N ASP A 56 -2.19 3.47 8.02
CA ASP A 56 -1.15 2.48 7.78
C ASP A 56 -1.67 1.46 6.76
N ALA A 57 -1.01 1.38 5.62
CA ALA A 57 -1.34 0.45 4.55
C ALA A 57 -0.09 -0.17 3.91
N ASN A 58 -0.24 -1.43 3.49
CA ASN A 58 0.77 -2.16 2.74
C ASN A 58 0.15 -2.95 1.58
N ALA A 59 0.94 -3.14 0.53
CA ALA A 59 0.57 -3.95 -0.62
C ALA A 59 1.80 -4.65 -1.18
N TRP A 60 1.62 -5.81 -1.80
CA TRP A 60 2.65 -6.44 -2.63
C TRP A 60 2.05 -7.17 -3.82
N ILE A 61 2.87 -7.33 -4.86
CA ILE A 61 2.53 -8.09 -6.07
C ILE A 61 3.76 -8.89 -6.53
N GLY A 62 3.55 -10.13 -6.98
CA GLY A 62 4.63 -10.97 -7.49
C GLY A 62 4.35 -12.47 -7.41
N ASN A 63 5.35 -13.27 -7.79
CA ASN A 63 5.36 -14.73 -7.68
C ASN A 63 6.25 -15.16 -6.51
N ASP A 64 6.65 -16.43 -6.51
CA ASP A 64 7.49 -17.01 -5.45
C ASP A 64 8.92 -16.44 -5.44
N ASP A 65 9.46 -16.08 -6.62
CA ASP A 65 10.82 -15.58 -6.80
C ASP A 65 10.95 -14.05 -6.73
N HIS A 66 9.92 -13.30 -7.12
CA HIS A 66 10.01 -11.87 -7.33
C HIS A 66 8.77 -11.19 -6.74
N ARG A 67 8.96 -10.34 -5.73
CA ARG A 67 7.88 -9.50 -5.18
C ARG A 67 8.27 -8.04 -5.13
N LEU A 68 7.35 -7.18 -5.55
CA LEU A 68 7.39 -5.73 -5.31
C LEU A 68 6.40 -5.40 -4.19
N ALA A 69 6.81 -4.61 -3.22
CA ALA A 69 5.98 -4.18 -2.11
C ALA A 69 6.01 -2.66 -1.97
N PHE A 70 4.88 -2.12 -1.51
CA PHE A 70 4.68 -0.72 -1.20
C PHE A 70 4.10 -0.62 0.21
N LYS A 71 4.62 0.32 1.01
CA LYS A 71 4.08 0.65 2.33
C LYS A 71 3.88 2.15 2.46
N SER A 72 2.81 2.54 3.13
CA SER A 72 2.51 3.92 3.44
C SER A 72 1.94 4.04 4.85
N GLU A 73 2.59 4.85 5.66
CA GLU A 73 2.12 5.24 6.99
C GLU A 73 2.11 6.76 7.08
N GLY A 74 1.14 7.34 7.78
CA GLY A 74 1.18 8.77 8.02
C GLY A 74 0.09 9.27 8.96
N GLU A 75 0.34 10.49 9.45
CA GLU A 75 -0.60 11.26 10.24
C GLU A 75 -0.64 12.70 9.71
N ASN A 76 -1.83 13.23 9.50
CA ASN A 76 -2.03 14.56 8.96
C ASN A 76 -3.16 15.31 9.65
N PRO A 77 -2.91 16.52 10.19
CA PRO A 77 -3.98 17.42 10.58
C PRO A 77 -4.76 17.91 9.36
N VAL A 78 -6.08 17.81 9.43
CA VAL A 78 -6.99 18.16 8.34
C VAL A 78 -6.94 19.66 8.07
N GLY A 79 -6.74 20.03 6.81
CA GLY A 79 -6.66 21.43 6.38
C GLY A 79 -5.31 22.11 6.67
N LYS A 80 -4.32 21.37 7.20
CA LYS A 80 -2.94 21.84 7.36
C LYS A 80 -1.98 21.10 6.43
N ARG A 81 -0.70 21.50 6.49
CA ARG A 81 0.38 20.83 5.76
C ARG A 81 0.66 19.48 6.41
N LEU A 82 0.90 18.47 5.58
CA LEU A 82 1.35 17.15 6.00
C LEU A 82 2.57 17.25 6.93
N GLU A 83 2.41 16.74 8.14
CA GLU A 83 3.45 16.79 9.17
C GLU A 83 4.36 15.56 9.12
N LYS A 84 3.78 14.35 9.03
CA LYS A 84 4.55 13.10 8.99
C LYS A 84 3.90 12.09 8.05
N ALA A 85 4.68 11.60 7.08
CA ALA A 85 4.35 10.42 6.30
C ALA A 85 5.63 9.69 5.92
N GLU A 86 5.55 8.37 5.89
CA GLU A 86 6.59 7.47 5.43
C GLU A 86 6.06 6.64 4.26
N LEU A 87 6.87 6.52 3.22
CA LEU A 87 6.60 5.71 2.04
C LEU A 87 7.80 4.81 1.82
N GLN A 88 7.56 3.51 1.66
CA GLN A 88 8.60 2.55 1.31
C GLN A 88 8.24 1.80 0.04
N PHE A 89 9.22 1.65 -0.85
CA PHE A 89 9.14 0.78 -2.03
C PHE A 89 10.22 -0.27 -1.93
N LEU A 90 9.81 -1.55 -1.87
CA LEU A 90 10.70 -2.67 -1.62
C LEU A 90 10.60 -3.69 -2.75
N TYR A 91 11.74 -4.26 -3.13
CA TYR A 91 11.83 -5.44 -3.97
C TYR A 91 12.42 -6.59 -3.15
N ARG A 92 11.75 -7.74 -3.19
CA ARG A 92 12.13 -8.97 -2.47
C ARG A 92 12.48 -10.07 -3.47
N ARG A 93 13.59 -10.77 -3.21
CA ARG A 93 14.00 -11.98 -3.94
C ARG A 93 14.54 -13.05 -2.98
N PRO A 94 14.11 -14.32 -3.06
CA PRO A 94 14.76 -15.41 -2.36
C PRO A 94 16.16 -15.63 -2.94
N VAL A 95 17.17 -15.74 -2.07
CA VAL A 95 18.55 -16.07 -2.45
C VAL A 95 18.92 -17.49 -2.03
N SER A 96 18.12 -18.10 -1.15
CA SER A 96 18.19 -19.52 -0.78
C SER A 96 16.84 -19.97 -0.23
N THR A 97 16.71 -21.26 0.08
CA THR A 97 15.49 -21.84 0.66
C THR A 97 15.00 -21.14 1.93
N PHE A 98 15.88 -20.49 2.69
CA PHE A 98 15.54 -19.89 3.99
C PHE A 98 15.77 -18.37 4.06
N PHE A 99 16.29 -17.75 3.00
CA PHE A 99 16.70 -16.36 3.04
C PHE A 99 16.22 -15.58 1.82
N ASP A 100 15.65 -14.41 2.11
CA ASP A 100 15.28 -13.39 1.14
C ASP A 100 16.16 -12.16 1.30
N VAL A 101 16.47 -11.52 0.17
CA VAL A 101 17.02 -10.17 0.13
C VAL A 101 15.90 -9.19 -0.17
N ASN A 102 15.86 -8.11 0.61
CA ASN A 102 14.98 -6.97 0.36
C ASN A 102 15.83 -5.74 0.10
N ALA A 103 15.53 -5.00 -0.97
CA ALA A 103 16.19 -3.75 -1.32
C ALA A 103 15.14 -2.72 -1.73
N GLY A 104 15.33 -1.46 -1.35
CA GLY A 104 14.32 -0.44 -1.58
C GLY A 104 14.69 0.94 -1.09
N ILE A 105 13.72 1.86 -1.20
CA ILE A 105 13.79 3.25 -0.75
C ILE A 105 12.63 3.57 0.19
#